data_AF-S4XYF7-F1
#
_entry.id   AF-S4XYF7-F1
#
_cell.length_a   1.000
_cell.length_b   1.000
_cell.length_c   1.000
_cell.angle_alpha   90.00
_cell.angle_beta   90.00
_cell.angle_gamma   90.00
#
_symmetry.space_group_name_H-M   'P 1'
#
loop_
_entity.id
_entity.type
_entity.pdbx_description
1 polymer ?
#
loop_
_entity_poly.entity_id
_entity_poly.type
_entity_poly.pdbx_seq_one_letter_code
_entity_poly.pdbx_strand_id
1 'polypeptide(L)'
;MTLSPRDGKPVVLEGSPHGFTVAGAADPASAAATAARVRDALADLRAEGAVALGSPERHHGLSPPRLRVAIELARPQPAPAGAGAPSSSEGSFTIAIGAGDAFRGTNVFYARRDGVSVVYAIAQSRVRPLLEAAGVAGAD
;
A
#
# COMPACT_ATOMS: atom_id res chain seq x y z
N MET A 1 -1.42 1.56 10.52
CA MET A 1 -1.10 1.03 9.18
C MET A 1 0.19 0.25 9.26
N THR A 2 0.32 -0.85 8.52
CA THR A 2 1.50 -1.71 8.59
C THR A 2 2.04 -2.05 7.20
N LEU A 3 3.35 -1.84 7.00
CA LEU A 3 4.10 -2.27 5.83
C LEU A 3 4.84 -3.55 6.18
N SER A 4 4.45 -4.67 5.57
CA SER A 4 5.05 -5.99 5.81
C SER A 4 5.81 -6.44 4.56
N PRO A 5 7.14 -6.24 4.51
CA PRO A 5 7.94 -6.74 3.41
C PRO A 5 7.96 -8.27 3.43
N ARG A 6 8.24 -8.90 2.28
CA ARG A 6 8.45 -10.35 2.20
C ARG A 6 9.60 -10.79 3.10
N ASP A 7 10.69 -10.04 3.02
CA ASP A 7 11.93 -10.27 3.74
C ASP A 7 12.21 -9.04 4.60
N GLY A 8 12.33 -9.21 5.92
CA GLY A 8 12.59 -8.12 6.85
C GLY A 8 11.54 -7.95 7.95
N LYS A 9 11.69 -6.89 8.75
CA LYS A 9 10.77 -6.58 9.85
C LYS A 9 9.62 -5.68 9.35
N PRO A 10 8.37 -5.94 9.77
CA PRO A 10 7.27 -5.04 9.48
C PRO A 10 7.52 -3.64 10.06
N VAL A 11 7.13 -2.62 9.29
CA VAL A 11 7.15 -1.22 9.72
C VAL A 11 5.73 -0.80 10.02
N VAL A 12 5.48 -0.42 11.27
CA VAL A 12 4.17 0.01 11.75
C VAL A 12 4.14 1.53 11.80
N LEU A 13 3.15 2.13 11.13
CA LEU A 13 2.84 3.54 11.21
C LEU A 13 1.61 3.74 12.08
N GLU A 14 1.80 4.47 13.17
CA GLU A 14 0.77 4.77 14.16
C GLU A 14 0.29 6.21 14.01
N GLY A 15 -1.01 6.42 14.23
CA GLY A 15 -1.58 7.76 14.30
C GLY A 15 -1.23 8.41 15.64
N SER A 16 -0.80 9.67 15.59
CA SER A 16 -0.53 10.53 16.74
C SER A 16 -1.31 11.85 16.59
N PRO A 17 -1.46 12.65 17.67
CA PRO A 17 -2.10 13.97 17.59
C PRO A 17 -1.46 14.92 16.57
N HIS A 18 -0.19 14.69 16.23
CA HIS A 18 0.59 15.54 15.32
C HIS A 18 0.75 14.93 13.91
N GLY A 19 0.04 13.84 13.61
CA GLY A 19 0.15 13.10 12.34
C GLY A 19 0.62 11.66 12.54
N PHE A 20 1.19 11.04 11.51
CA PHE A 20 1.66 9.67 11.60
C PHE A 20 3.12 9.61 12.07
N THR A 21 3.48 8.56 12.81
CA THR A 21 4.88 8.26 13.20
C THR A 21 5.19 6.77 13.03
N VAL A 22 6.46 6.42 12.92
CA VAL A 22 6.92 5.02 12.87
C VAL A 22 7.06 4.48 14.30
N ALA A 23 6.35 3.39 14.60
CA ALA A 23 6.38 2.76 15.91
C ALA A 23 7.79 2.25 16.25
N GLY A 24 8.26 2.52 17.47
CA GLY A 24 9.57 2.08 17.97
C GLY A 24 10.78 2.78 17.34
N ALA A 25 10.58 3.87 16.60
CA ALA A 25 11.68 4.65 16.05
C ALA A 25 12.45 5.42 17.16
N ALA A 26 13.78 5.35 17.13
CA ALA A 26 14.64 6.03 18.10
C ALA A 26 14.74 7.55 17.87
N ASP A 27 14.61 8.00 16.62
CA ASP A 27 14.59 9.42 16.24
C ASP A 27 13.19 9.85 15.79
N PRO A 28 12.48 10.69 16.58
CA PRO A 28 11.16 11.18 16.24
C PRO A 28 11.08 11.98 14.94
N ALA A 29 12.12 12.75 14.59
CA ALA A 29 12.10 13.62 13.42
C ALA A 29 12.17 12.79 12.12
N SER A 30 13.12 11.85 12.06
CA SER A 30 13.21 10.88 10.96
C SER A 30 11.96 9.99 10.85
N ALA A 31 11.37 9.60 12.00
CA ALA A 31 10.14 8.80 12.04
C ALA A 31 8.95 9.54 11.40
N ALA A 32 8.75 10.82 11.76
CA ALA A 32 7.69 11.65 11.19
C ALA A 32 7.90 11.90 9.69
N ALA A 33 9.14 12.17 9.26
CA ALA A 33 9.47 12.35 7.85
C ALA A 33 9.22 11.08 7.03
N THR A 34 9.58 9.91 7.56
CA THR A 34 9.30 8.61 6.93
C THR A 34 7.79 8.37 6.83
N ALA A 35 7.06 8.62 7.91
CA ALA A 35 5.61 8.44 7.92
C ALA A 35 4.89 9.36 6.92
N ALA A 36 5.34 10.62 6.79
CA ALA A 36 4.83 11.56 5.80
C ALA A 36 5.07 11.05 4.37
N ARG A 37 6.29 10.60 4.04
CA ARG A 37 6.61 10.05 2.71
C ARG A 37 5.73 8.85 2.36
N VAL A 38 5.51 7.94 3.30
CA VAL A 38 4.64 6.77 3.08
C VAL A 38 3.20 7.20 2.83
N ARG A 39 2.67 8.13 3.63
CA ARG A 39 1.31 8.68 3.45
C ARG A 39 1.16 9.33 2.08
N ASP A 40 2.12 10.16 1.68
CA ASP A 40 2.07 10.89 0.42
C ASP A 40 2.17 9.90 -0.77
N ALA A 41 3.04 8.90 -0.70
CA ALA A 41 3.12 7.84 -1.70
C ALA A 41 1.83 7.01 -1.83
N LEU A 42 1.11 6.78 -0.71
CA LEU A 42 -0.20 6.14 -0.75
C LEU A 42 -1.27 7.04 -1.37
N ALA A 43 -1.24 8.34 -1.10
CA ALA A 43 -2.15 9.31 -1.70
C ALA A 43 -1.96 9.40 -3.22
N ASP A 44 -0.73 9.26 -3.68
CA ASP A 44 -0.36 9.27 -5.09
C ASP A 44 -0.54 7.91 -5.79
N LEU A 45 -0.89 6.86 -5.04
CA LEU A 45 -0.96 5.50 -5.56
C LEU A 45 -2.12 5.35 -6.56
N ARG A 46 -1.80 5.51 -7.84
CA ARG A 46 -2.71 5.30 -8.98
C ARG A 46 -2.25 4.16 -9.87
N ALA A 47 -3.20 3.30 -10.22
CA ALA A 47 -3.01 2.27 -11.21
C ALA A 47 -2.90 2.90 -12.62
N GLU A 48 -1.93 2.42 -13.39
CA GLU A 48 -1.82 2.67 -14.83
C GLU A 48 -2.91 1.93 -15.61
N GLY A 49 -3.34 0.77 -15.09
CA GLY A 49 -4.43 0.01 -15.67
C GLY A 49 -4.70 -1.30 -14.93
N ALA A 50 -5.82 -1.93 -15.28
CA ALA A 50 -6.11 -3.31 -14.90
C ALA A 50 -5.39 -4.27 -15.88
N VAL A 51 -4.61 -5.18 -15.33
CA VAL A 51 -3.83 -6.17 -16.09
C VAL A 51 -4.58 -7.50 -16.18
N ALA A 52 -5.26 -7.88 -15.11
CA ALA A 52 -6.06 -9.10 -15.07
C ALA A 52 -7.34 -8.87 -14.25
N LEU A 53 -8.43 -9.47 -14.71
CA LEU A 53 -9.70 -9.55 -13.97
C LEU A 53 -9.81 -10.96 -13.39
N GLY A 54 -10.14 -11.07 -12.11
CA GLY A 54 -10.26 -12.34 -11.40
C GLY A 54 -8.97 -12.77 -10.70
N SER A 55 -8.54 -14.00 -10.95
CA SER A 55 -7.42 -14.63 -10.25
C SER A 55 -6.07 -14.13 -10.79
N PRO A 56 -5.11 -13.81 -9.90
CA PRO A 56 -3.77 -13.42 -10.33
C PRO A 56 -3.00 -14.61 -10.89
N GLU A 57 -2.30 -14.40 -12.00
CA GLU A 57 -1.33 -15.35 -12.53
C GLU A 57 -0.06 -15.43 -11.67
N ARG A 58 0.69 -16.54 -11.83
CA ARG A 58 1.93 -16.78 -11.05
C ARG A 58 2.99 -15.71 -11.29
N HIS A 59 3.12 -15.22 -12.52
CA HIS A 59 4.13 -14.23 -12.88
C HIS A 59 3.87 -12.86 -12.24
N HIS A 60 2.65 -12.57 -11.78
CA HIS A 60 2.35 -11.35 -11.03
C HIS A 60 3.04 -11.30 -9.66
N GLY A 61 3.56 -12.43 -9.15
CA GLY A 61 4.31 -12.46 -7.90
C GLY A 61 3.50 -12.05 -6.66
N LEU A 62 2.19 -12.28 -6.66
CA LEU A 62 1.29 -11.94 -5.53
C LEU A 62 1.20 -13.06 -4.46
N SER A 63 1.87 -14.18 -4.67
CA SER A 63 1.91 -15.32 -3.73
C SER A 63 3.28 -16.02 -3.76
N PRO A 64 4.24 -15.65 -2.88
CA PRO A 64 4.15 -14.59 -1.89
C PRO A 64 4.37 -13.19 -2.51
N PRO A 65 3.66 -12.14 -2.03
CA PRO A 65 3.90 -10.77 -2.47
C PRO A 65 5.23 -10.23 -1.93
N ARG A 66 5.82 -9.27 -2.63
CA ARG A 66 7.04 -8.55 -2.20
C ARG A 66 6.76 -7.62 -1.01
N LEU A 67 5.60 -6.98 -1.00
CA LEU A 67 5.18 -6.09 0.08
C LEU A 67 3.67 -6.24 0.31
N ARG A 68 3.26 -6.33 1.57
CA ARG A 68 1.86 -6.20 1.98
C ARG A 68 1.68 -4.90 2.73
N VAL A 69 0.64 -4.15 2.39
CA VAL A 69 0.27 -2.89 3.04
C VAL A 69 -1.09 -3.08 3.68
N ALA A 70 -1.15 -3.19 5.00
CA ALA A 70 -2.38 -3.28 5.76
C ALA A 70 -2.80 -1.89 6.26
N ILE A 71 -3.96 -1.43 5.81
CA ILE A 71 -4.49 -0.11 6.14
C ILE A 71 -5.71 -0.30 7.02
N GLU A 72 -5.67 0.35 8.18
CA GLU A 72 -6.82 0.49 9.08
C GLU A 72 -7.26 1.95 9.01
N LEU A 73 -8.48 2.16 8.51
CA LEU A 73 -9.16 3.43 8.46
C LEU A 73 -9.91 3.63 9.77
N ALA A 74 -9.52 4.65 10.54
CA ALA A 74 -10.34 5.10 11.65
C ALA A 74 -11.71 5.51 11.11
N ARG A 75 -12.78 4.96 11.70
CA ARG A 75 -14.17 5.22 11.30
C ARG A 75 -14.40 6.75 11.24
N PRO A 76 -14.85 7.32 10.12
CA PRO A 76 -15.48 8.63 10.18
C PRO A 76 -16.67 8.52 11.14
N GLN A 77 -16.82 9.48 12.05
CA GLN A 77 -18.03 9.68 12.85
C GLN A 77 -19.26 9.46 11.94
N PRO A 78 -20.27 8.66 12.33
CA PRO A 78 -21.40 8.39 11.45
C PRO A 78 -22.03 9.70 10.99
N ALA A 79 -22.02 9.94 9.67
CA ALA A 79 -22.79 11.02 9.07
C ALA A 79 -24.27 10.81 9.39
N PRO A 80 -25.06 11.88 9.58
CA PRO A 80 -26.48 11.76 9.88
C PRO A 80 -27.18 10.91 8.82
N ALA A 81 -28.01 9.98 9.29
CA ALA A 81 -28.71 9.00 8.46
C ALA A 81 -29.49 9.69 7.34
N GLY A 82 -29.14 9.42 6.09
CA GLY A 82 -29.87 9.96 4.93
C GLY A 82 -29.10 10.03 3.61
N ALA A 83 -27.76 9.98 3.62
CA ALA A 83 -26.98 9.90 2.39
C ALA A 83 -26.70 8.43 2.05
N GLY A 84 -27.31 7.91 0.99
CA GLY A 84 -26.97 6.60 0.44
C GLY A 84 -25.48 6.55 0.07
N ALA A 85 -24.68 5.85 0.88
CA ALA A 85 -23.27 5.65 0.64
C ALA A 85 -23.04 4.23 0.08
N PRO A 86 -22.12 4.05 -0.88
CA PRO A 86 -21.85 2.74 -1.46
C PRO A 86 -21.20 1.83 -0.40
N SER A 87 -21.80 0.65 -0.17
CA SER A 87 -21.18 -0.41 0.63
C SER A 87 -19.86 -0.83 0.02
N SER A 88 -18.72 -0.52 0.63
CA SER A 88 -17.43 -1.18 0.36
C SER A 88 -16.43 -0.97 1.51
N SER A 89 -16.21 -2.05 2.26
CA SER A 89 -15.22 -2.27 3.34
C SER A 89 -15.41 -1.49 4.64
N GLU A 90 -15.94 -2.19 5.63
CA GLU A 90 -15.71 -1.92 7.05
C GLU A 90 -14.22 -1.74 7.32
N GLY A 91 -13.80 -0.49 7.59
CA GLY A 91 -12.68 -0.10 8.44
C GLY A 91 -11.24 -0.51 8.06
N SER A 92 -10.99 -1.52 7.23
CA SER A 92 -9.63 -1.93 6.87
C SER A 92 -9.57 -2.61 5.51
N PHE A 93 -8.39 -2.57 4.89
CA PHE A 93 -8.11 -3.36 3.68
C PHE A 93 -6.60 -3.57 3.53
N THR A 94 -6.23 -4.61 2.78
CA THR A 94 -4.83 -4.92 2.47
C THR A 94 -4.54 -4.71 0.99
N ILE A 95 -3.39 -4.14 0.67
CA ILE A 95 -2.84 -4.09 -0.69
C ILE A 95 -1.63 -5.02 -0.75
N ALA A 96 -1.65 -5.99 -1.65
CA ALA A 96 -0.51 -6.84 -1.96
C ALA A 96 0.22 -6.27 -3.20
N ILE A 97 1.52 -6.07 -3.08
CA ILE A 97 2.42 -5.63 -4.16
C ILE A 97 3.33 -6.81 -4.51
N GLY A 98 3.32 -7.19 -5.78
CA GLY A 98 3.97 -8.37 -6.30
C GLY A 98 5.25 -8.07 -7.09
N ALA A 99 5.42 -8.79 -8.19
CA ALA A 99 6.59 -8.68 -9.07
C ALA A 99 6.58 -7.36 -9.86
N GLY A 100 7.79 -6.92 -10.22
CA GLY A 100 8.00 -5.82 -11.16
C GLY A 100 7.99 -6.34 -12.60
N ASP A 101 7.49 -5.54 -13.52
CA ASP A 101 7.41 -5.87 -14.95
C ASP A 101 7.36 -4.57 -15.78
N ALA A 102 7.32 -4.70 -17.10
CA ALA A 102 7.07 -3.61 -18.03
C ALA A 102 5.65 -3.72 -18.61
N PHE A 103 4.81 -2.71 -18.34
CA PHE A 103 3.47 -2.61 -18.92
C PHE A 103 3.40 -1.38 -19.83
N ARG A 104 3.13 -1.60 -21.12
CA ARG A 104 3.02 -0.53 -22.13
C ARG A 104 4.23 0.43 -22.15
N GLY A 105 5.44 -0.12 -22.02
CA GLY A 105 6.69 0.66 -22.00
C GLY A 105 6.98 1.39 -20.69
N THR A 106 6.20 1.15 -19.63
CA THR A 106 6.41 1.72 -18.29
C THR A 106 6.78 0.62 -17.32
N ASN A 107 7.78 0.85 -16.47
CA ASN A 107 8.12 -0.06 -15.38
C ASN A 107 7.03 0.01 -14.31
N VAL A 108 6.44 -1.12 -13.98
CA VAL A 108 5.32 -1.24 -13.05
C VAL A 108 5.58 -2.33 -12.02
N PHE A 109 4.84 -2.28 -10.91
CA PHE A 109 4.59 -3.42 -10.05
C PHE A 109 3.15 -3.85 -10.17
N TYR A 110 2.92 -5.17 -10.10
CA TYR A 110 1.58 -5.70 -9.97
C TYR A 110 1.06 -5.49 -8.55
N ALA A 111 -0.17 -5.04 -8.42
CA ALA A 111 -0.82 -4.81 -7.15
C ALA A 111 -2.23 -5.37 -7.13
N ARG A 112 -2.67 -5.84 -5.96
CA ARG A 112 -4.03 -6.31 -5.74
C ARG A 112 -4.53 -5.84 -4.38
N ARG A 113 -5.74 -5.28 -4.37
CA ARG A 113 -6.44 -4.92 -3.13
C ARG A 113 -7.33 -6.09 -2.70
N ASP A 114 -7.32 -6.40 -1.41
CA ASP A 114 -8.22 -7.40 -0.83
C ASP A 114 -9.69 -6.96 -0.98
N GLY A 115 -10.57 -7.92 -1.26
CA GLY A 115 -11.96 -7.66 -1.63
C GLY A 115 -12.17 -7.15 -3.06
N VAL A 116 -11.11 -6.90 -3.84
CA VAL A 116 -11.19 -6.51 -5.26
C VAL A 116 -10.54 -7.58 -6.13
N SER A 117 -11.34 -8.21 -7.00
CA SER A 117 -10.90 -9.25 -7.93
C SER A 117 -10.28 -8.68 -9.20
N VAL A 118 -9.28 -7.79 -9.04
CA VAL A 118 -8.55 -7.15 -10.14
C VAL A 118 -7.08 -7.03 -9.76
N VAL A 119 -6.20 -7.34 -10.73
CA VAL A 119 -4.77 -7.05 -10.65
C VAL A 119 -4.50 -5.76 -11.40
N TYR A 120 -3.84 -4.82 -10.73
CA TYR A 120 -3.48 -3.52 -11.25
C TYR A 120 -1.99 -3.45 -11.56
N ALA A 121 -1.63 -2.75 -12.63
CA ALA A 121 -0.27 -2.27 -12.83
C ALA A 121 -0.14 -0.88 -12.19
N ILE A 122 0.85 -0.69 -11.33
CA ILE A 122 1.15 0.60 -10.71
C ILE A 122 2.59 0.98 -11.07
N ALA A 123 2.81 2.21 -11.54
CA ALA A 123 4.15 2.68 -11.87
C ALA A 123 5.15 2.45 -10.73
N GLN A 124 6.32 1.92 -11.08
CA GLN A 124 7.39 1.59 -10.14
C GLN A 124 7.80 2.81 -9.30
N SER A 125 7.84 3.99 -9.92
CA SER A 125 8.17 5.26 -9.26
C SER A 125 7.23 5.61 -8.11
N ARG A 126 5.95 5.20 -8.16
CA ARG A 126 4.96 5.46 -7.11
C ARG A 126 5.03 4.44 -5.96
N VAL A 127 5.45 3.22 -6.26
CA VAL A 127 5.56 2.13 -5.28
C VAL A 127 6.90 2.17 -4.54
N ARG A 128 7.95 2.66 -5.18
CA ARG A 128 9.31 2.70 -4.65
C ARG A 128 9.42 3.34 -3.26
N PRO A 129 8.78 4.48 -2.94
CA PRO A 129 8.85 5.05 -1.59
C PRO A 129 8.27 4.11 -0.50
N LEU A 130 7.27 3.29 -0.85
CA LEU A 130 6.69 2.31 0.08
C LEU A 130 7.64 1.14 0.34
N LEU A 131 8.34 0.68 -0.71
CA LEU A 131 9.35 -0.38 -0.60
C LEU A 131 10.56 0.10 0.21
N GLU A 132 11.06 1.29 -0.07
CA GLU A 132 12.17 1.91 0.67
C GLU A 132 11.83 2.09 2.15
N ALA A 133 10.63 2.60 2.46
CA ALA A 133 10.17 2.76 3.83
C ALA A 133 10.00 1.41 4.56
N ALA A 134 9.68 0.33 3.82
CA ALA A 134 9.62 -1.02 4.35
C ALA A 134 11.00 -1.71 4.45
N GLY A 135 12.09 -1.02 4.07
CA GLY A 135 13.43 -1.59 4.04
C GLY A 135 13.67 -2.59 2.89
N VAL A 136 12.76 -2.65 1.92
CA VAL A 136 12.92 -3.43 0.69
C VAL A 136 13.70 -2.56 -0.29
N ALA A 137 15.03 -2.59 -0.18
CA ALA A 137 15.89 -1.97 -1.19
C ALA A 137 15.52 -2.55 -2.56
N GLY A 138 15.28 -1.66 -3.54
CA GLY A 138 14.83 -2.03 -4.88
C GLY A 138 15.76 -3.08 -5.48
N ALA A 139 15.30 -4.33 -5.51
CA ALA A 139 15.93 -5.35 -6.33
C ALA A 139 15.68 -4.93 -7.79
N ASP A 140 16.74 -4.41 -8.41
CA ASP A 140 16.98 -4.42 -9.86
C ASP A 140 16.54 -5.76 -10.49
#